data_AF-A0A7C6BBT3-F1
#
_entry.id   AF-A0A7C6BBT3-F1
#
_cell.length_a   1.000
_cell.length_b   1.000
_cell.length_c   1.000
_cell.angle_alpha   90.00
_cell.angle_beta   90.00
_cell.angle_gamma   90.00
#
_symmetry.space_group_name_H-M   'P 1'
#
loop_
_entity.id
_entity.type
_entity.pdbx_description
1 polymer ?
#
loop_
_entity_poly.entity_id
_entity_poly.type
_entity_poly.pdbx_seq_one_letter_code
_entity_poly.pdbx_strand_id
1 'polypeptide(L)'
;MYKTVFISIISSASLLSSVVVPDDYLIFADENLSYFYTKEHSGIMPMTKKYQEGVMRIYEEEFGLELDDELLVGVASSENQIANAYSTQIPFNSQILYGAGATYIDYFSIISWLKTLLIHETAHNYQLNPKENALSKASHHIVGNRAVTFLGLFPLFPLPNVLESSFNLEGNAVLNESRFGNGGRLFSGYAMAEVITMARAGKITPELMYNITLEFPYGEKFYLIGGFFHQFLAQKYGMEKVNNYFKAFAKQPFPFFTNDVFEKHYGENFEVLLAEFVQEIQTKHHAFQVTQGALLATSQVAVPLNRNADEIYTLIGDNKSANRVLALARGSQKLSFHEGAWRQGELFKIEGQYYSQSSAKTSPTAIEMGLFDKDGTLKKGSEGKAFQGMTAKGDEVYFDIEKSIESPQVYIGDDFYGESHSSIHVNKKDVYYFK
;
A
#
# COMPACT_ATOMS: atom_id res chain seq x y z
N MET A 1 -49.11 -0.52 7.41
CA MET A 1 -48.11 -1.36 8.09
C MET A 1 -47.24 -2.01 7.01
N TYR A 2 -46.22 -1.30 6.52
CA TYR A 2 -45.16 -1.86 5.68
C TYR A 2 -43.87 -1.12 6.04
N LYS A 3 -43.16 -1.65 7.04
CA LYS A 3 -41.75 -1.34 7.30
C LYS A 3 -40.96 -2.26 6.39
N THR A 4 -40.58 -1.78 5.20
CA THR A 4 -39.59 -2.48 4.39
C THR A 4 -38.21 -2.03 4.83
N VAL A 5 -37.50 -3.02 5.34
CA VAL A 5 -36.17 -3.01 5.93
C VAL A 5 -35.16 -2.28 5.03
N PHE A 6 -34.75 -1.08 5.44
CA PHE A 6 -33.59 -0.35 4.94
C PHE A 6 -32.36 -0.85 5.73
N ILE A 7 -31.87 -2.05 5.39
CA ILE A 7 -30.64 -2.60 5.99
C ILE A 7 -29.76 -3.13 4.85
N SER A 8 -29.00 -2.24 4.22
CA SER A 8 -27.80 -2.60 3.46
C SER A 8 -26.85 -1.44 3.14
N ILE A 9 -27.09 -0.22 3.67
CA ILE A 9 -26.26 0.95 3.34
C ILE A 9 -25.18 1.24 4.42
N ILE A 10 -25.16 0.51 5.54
CA ILE A 10 -24.32 0.87 6.69
C ILE A 10 -22.98 0.10 6.76
N SER A 11 -22.74 -0.97 5.99
CA SER A 11 -21.56 -1.84 6.26
C SER A 11 -20.25 -1.43 5.58
N SER A 12 -20.25 -0.81 4.40
CA SER A 12 -18.99 -0.45 3.71
C SER A 12 -18.39 0.86 4.25
N ALA A 13 -19.22 1.87 4.50
CA ALA A 13 -18.77 3.14 5.06
C ALA A 13 -18.28 2.98 6.52
N SER A 14 -18.85 2.07 7.32
CA SER A 14 -18.42 1.88 8.72
C SER A 14 -17.05 1.22 8.86
N LEU A 15 -16.64 0.36 7.91
CA LEU A 15 -15.30 -0.25 7.92
C LEU A 15 -14.22 0.76 7.51
N LEU A 16 -14.50 1.64 6.55
CA LEU A 16 -13.55 2.67 6.07
C LEU A 16 -13.55 3.95 6.94
N SER A 17 -14.69 4.33 7.53
CA SER A 17 -14.81 5.51 8.43
C SER A 17 -14.02 5.37 9.74
N SER A 18 -13.53 4.18 10.05
CA SER A 18 -12.78 3.94 11.29
C SER A 18 -11.35 4.52 11.25
N VAL A 19 -10.90 5.02 10.10
CA VAL A 19 -9.49 5.36 9.85
C VAL A 19 -9.24 6.86 9.64
N VAL A 20 -10.26 7.70 9.37
CA VAL A 20 -10.10 9.17 9.27
C VAL A 20 -10.63 9.82 10.55
N VAL A 21 -9.78 10.58 11.23
CA VAL A 21 -10.17 11.37 12.41
C VAL A 21 -10.95 12.64 12.02
N PRO A 22 -11.89 13.13 12.86
CA PRO A 22 -12.58 14.39 12.60
C PRO A 22 -11.61 15.59 12.60
N ASP A 23 -11.75 16.46 11.61
CA ASP A 23 -11.01 17.73 11.49
C ASP A 23 -11.78 18.73 10.59
N ASP A 24 -11.29 19.96 10.48
CA ASP A 24 -11.83 21.04 9.65
C ASP A 24 -11.27 20.96 8.22
N TYR A 25 -11.98 20.22 7.37
CA TYR A 25 -11.63 20.06 5.95
C TYR A 25 -12.12 21.23 5.10
N LEU A 26 -11.21 21.79 4.31
CA LEU A 26 -11.51 22.71 3.21
C LEU A 26 -11.93 21.91 1.98
N ILE A 27 -12.89 22.43 1.22
CA ILE A 27 -13.34 21.82 -0.04
C ILE A 27 -12.96 22.74 -1.18
N PHE A 28 -12.26 22.20 -2.16
CA PHE A 28 -12.09 22.80 -3.47
C PHE A 28 -12.88 21.98 -4.48
N ALA A 29 -13.95 22.57 -5.00
CA ALA A 29 -14.80 21.92 -5.98
C ALA A 29 -14.39 22.31 -7.41
N ASP A 30 -14.32 21.32 -8.30
CA ASP A 30 -14.22 21.48 -9.76
C ASP A 30 -15.21 20.53 -10.44
N GLU A 31 -15.40 20.64 -11.75
CA GLU A 31 -16.37 19.83 -12.49
C GLU A 31 -16.01 18.34 -12.49
N ASN A 32 -14.73 18.02 -12.67
CA ASN A 32 -14.26 16.63 -12.86
C ASN A 32 -13.34 16.13 -11.74
N LEU A 33 -12.77 17.03 -10.92
CA LEU A 33 -11.74 16.69 -9.94
C LEU A 33 -11.81 17.63 -8.73
N SER A 34 -12.40 17.15 -7.65
CA SER A 34 -12.54 17.91 -6.41
C SER A 34 -11.61 17.40 -5.33
N TYR A 35 -11.19 18.31 -4.46
CA TYR A 35 -10.28 18.02 -3.37
C TYR A 35 -10.87 18.42 -2.03
N PHE A 36 -10.60 17.61 -1.01
CA PHE A 36 -10.82 17.98 0.39
C PHE A 36 -9.59 17.69 1.23
N TYR A 37 -9.16 18.70 1.98
CA TYR A 37 -7.91 18.68 2.74
C TYR A 37 -7.98 19.69 3.88
N THR A 38 -7.20 19.46 4.93
CA THR A 38 -7.06 20.39 6.07
C THR A 38 -6.20 21.59 5.68
N LYS A 39 -6.35 22.71 6.41
CA LYS A 39 -5.64 23.96 6.10
C LYS A 39 -4.10 23.80 6.03
N GLU A 40 -3.53 22.89 6.79
CA GLU A 40 -2.09 22.58 6.79
C GLU A 40 -1.55 22.19 5.40
N HIS A 41 -2.35 21.48 4.59
CA HIS A 41 -1.94 21.02 3.27
C HIS A 41 -2.08 22.10 2.18
N SER A 42 -2.63 23.28 2.50
CA SER A 42 -2.89 24.34 1.51
C SER A 42 -1.65 24.74 0.70
N GLY A 43 -0.45 24.65 1.32
CA GLY A 43 0.81 25.00 0.67
C GLY A 43 1.22 24.03 -0.46
N ILE A 44 0.89 22.75 -0.34
CA ILE A 44 1.29 21.70 -1.30
C ILE A 44 0.23 21.46 -2.39
N MET A 45 -1.05 21.74 -2.09
CA MET A 45 -2.16 21.40 -2.99
C MET A 45 -2.05 21.92 -4.43
N PRO A 46 -1.58 23.15 -4.73
CA PRO A 46 -1.46 23.60 -6.12
C PRO A 46 -0.56 22.69 -6.98
N MET A 47 0.54 22.18 -6.40
CA MET A 47 1.47 21.27 -7.08
C MET A 47 0.91 19.85 -7.15
N THR A 48 0.28 19.37 -6.07
CA THR A 48 -0.43 18.09 -6.01
C THR A 48 -1.46 17.97 -7.12
N LYS A 49 -2.30 19.00 -7.29
CA LYS A 49 -3.35 19.08 -8.32
C LYS A 49 -2.77 18.97 -9.72
N LYS A 50 -1.83 19.87 -10.03
CA LYS A 50 -1.16 19.90 -11.34
C LYS A 50 -0.49 18.57 -11.68
N TYR A 51 0.09 17.91 -10.67
CA TYR A 51 0.70 16.60 -10.84
C TYR A 51 -0.34 15.52 -11.14
N GLN A 52 -1.43 15.45 -10.36
CA GLN A 52 -2.49 14.47 -10.57
C GLN A 52 -3.19 14.65 -11.91
N GLU A 53 -3.51 15.88 -12.33
CA GLU A 53 -4.05 16.16 -13.67
C GLU A 53 -3.11 15.67 -14.78
N GLY A 54 -1.78 15.77 -14.57
CA GLY A 54 -0.79 15.22 -15.49
C GLY A 54 -0.83 13.70 -15.59
N VAL A 55 -0.95 13.02 -14.45
CA VAL A 55 -1.11 11.56 -14.39
C VAL A 55 -2.43 11.14 -15.05
N MET A 56 -3.53 11.83 -14.75
CA MET A 56 -4.85 11.57 -15.32
C MET A 56 -4.86 11.65 -16.83
N ARG A 57 -4.25 12.68 -17.44
CA ARG A 57 -4.15 12.78 -18.91
C ARG A 57 -3.42 11.59 -19.55
N ILE A 58 -2.37 11.10 -18.90
CA ILE A 58 -1.63 9.92 -19.38
C ILE A 58 -2.50 8.65 -19.23
N TYR A 59 -3.23 8.53 -18.12
CA TYR A 59 -4.12 7.39 -17.90
C TYR A 59 -5.33 7.40 -18.83
N GLU A 60 -5.89 8.57 -19.16
CA GLU A 60 -6.97 8.70 -20.14
C GLU A 60 -6.57 8.10 -21.49
N GLU A 61 -5.37 8.44 -21.96
CA GLU A 61 -4.80 7.89 -23.18
C GLU A 61 -4.57 6.38 -23.08
N GLU A 62 -3.85 5.93 -22.06
CA GLU A 62 -3.39 4.54 -21.99
C GLU A 62 -4.46 3.53 -21.54
N PHE A 63 -5.35 3.90 -20.62
CA PHE A 63 -6.53 3.10 -20.30
C PHE A 63 -7.62 3.25 -21.38
N GLY A 64 -7.53 4.30 -22.20
CA GLY A 64 -8.47 4.61 -23.27
C GLY A 64 -9.85 4.98 -22.75
N LEU A 65 -9.93 5.64 -21.58
CA LEU A 65 -11.16 5.98 -20.88
C LEU A 65 -11.03 7.36 -20.24
N GLU A 66 -11.98 8.24 -20.49
CA GLU A 66 -12.22 9.41 -19.65
C GLU A 66 -13.17 9.02 -18.51
N LEU A 67 -12.92 9.52 -17.30
CA LEU A 67 -13.79 9.24 -16.15
C LEU A 67 -15.18 9.86 -16.41
N ASP A 68 -16.23 9.09 -16.17
CA ASP A 68 -17.62 9.50 -16.36
C ASP A 68 -18.25 10.15 -15.11
N ASP A 69 -17.56 10.06 -13.97
CA ASP A 69 -17.91 10.67 -12.70
C ASP A 69 -16.77 11.58 -12.20
N GLU A 70 -17.14 12.63 -11.49
CA GLU A 70 -16.22 13.47 -10.72
C GLU A 70 -15.35 12.61 -9.78
N LEU A 71 -14.03 12.83 -9.83
CA LEU A 71 -13.10 12.20 -8.88
C LEU A 71 -12.96 13.06 -7.62
N LEU A 72 -13.31 12.50 -6.47
CA LEU A 72 -13.15 13.13 -5.16
C LEU A 72 -11.83 12.68 -4.50
N VAL A 73 -10.92 13.62 -4.24
CA VAL A 73 -9.60 13.33 -3.66
C VAL A 73 -9.47 13.93 -2.26
N GLY A 74 -9.34 13.06 -1.26
CA GLY A 74 -9.10 13.44 0.13
C GLY A 74 -7.63 13.36 0.50
N VAL A 75 -7.09 14.40 1.12
CA VAL A 75 -5.81 14.35 1.84
C VAL A 75 -6.12 14.40 3.33
N ALA A 76 -5.84 13.31 4.04
CA ALA A 76 -6.16 13.21 5.46
C ALA A 76 -5.35 14.22 6.31
N SER A 77 -5.92 14.60 7.45
CA SER A 77 -5.25 15.45 8.45
C SER A 77 -3.93 14.83 8.91
N SER A 78 -2.98 15.67 9.32
CA SER A 78 -1.75 15.29 10.01
C SER A 78 -2.02 14.63 11.37
N GLU A 79 -3.21 14.81 11.93
CA GLU A 79 -3.73 14.05 13.08
C GLU A 79 -4.05 12.59 12.73
N ASN A 80 -3.95 12.22 11.46
CA ASN A 80 -4.24 10.88 10.95
C ASN A 80 -2.97 10.15 10.48
N GLN A 81 -2.08 9.86 11.42
CA GLN A 81 -0.73 9.36 11.13
C GLN A 81 -0.69 7.86 10.87
N ILE A 82 -1.32 7.41 9.78
CA ILE A 82 -1.28 6.03 9.30
C ILE A 82 -0.77 6.02 7.86
N ALA A 83 0.22 5.18 7.56
CA ALA A 83 0.69 4.97 6.19
C ALA A 83 -0.33 4.11 5.43
N ASN A 84 -1.28 4.75 4.75
CA ASN A 84 -2.29 4.05 3.97
C ASN A 84 -2.83 4.93 2.82
N ALA A 85 -3.58 4.32 1.93
CA ALA A 85 -4.48 4.98 0.99
C ALA A 85 -5.57 4.00 0.57
N TYR A 86 -6.63 4.53 -0.03
CA TYR A 86 -7.56 3.69 -0.77
C TYR A 86 -8.28 4.48 -1.85
N SER A 87 -8.72 3.77 -2.88
CA SER A 87 -9.66 4.20 -3.90
C SER A 87 -10.93 3.37 -3.80
N THR A 88 -12.07 4.02 -3.99
CA THR A 88 -13.37 3.36 -4.11
C THR A 88 -14.22 4.11 -5.10
N GLN A 89 -14.94 3.37 -5.93
CA GLN A 89 -15.94 3.93 -6.84
C GLN A 89 -17.32 3.95 -6.18
N ILE A 90 -17.48 3.33 -5.01
CA ILE A 90 -18.76 3.13 -4.34
C ILE A 90 -18.84 3.97 -3.06
N PRO A 91 -19.88 4.80 -2.87
CA PRO A 91 -20.92 5.15 -3.84
C PRO A 91 -20.49 6.23 -4.85
N PHE A 92 -19.31 6.84 -4.66
CA PHE A 92 -18.74 7.89 -5.52
C PHE A 92 -17.33 7.51 -5.90
N ASN A 93 -16.87 7.98 -7.06
CA ASN A 93 -15.49 7.86 -7.48
C ASN A 93 -14.59 8.71 -6.59
N SER A 94 -13.83 8.06 -5.71
CA SER A 94 -13.09 8.75 -4.66
C SER A 94 -11.82 8.03 -4.23
N GLN A 95 -10.85 8.80 -3.77
CA GLN A 95 -9.65 8.27 -3.12
C GLN A 95 -9.28 9.09 -1.89
N ILE A 96 -8.72 8.43 -0.88
CA ILE A 96 -8.19 9.07 0.34
C ILE A 96 -6.71 8.73 0.48
N LEU A 97 -5.91 9.77 0.72
CA LEU A 97 -4.46 9.68 0.89
C LEU A 97 -4.13 10.02 2.35
N TYR A 98 -3.42 9.13 3.05
CA TYR A 98 -3.03 9.33 4.44
C TYR A 98 -1.54 9.67 4.57
N GLY A 99 -1.18 10.28 5.70
CA GLY A 99 0.21 10.64 6.01
C GLY A 99 1.09 9.45 6.44
N ALA A 100 2.10 9.71 7.25
CA ALA A 100 2.96 8.72 7.91
C ALA A 100 3.74 7.72 7.04
N GLY A 101 3.73 7.84 5.71
CA GLY A 101 4.49 6.97 4.81
C GLY A 101 6.01 7.01 4.94
N ALA A 102 6.55 7.97 5.70
CA ALA A 102 7.98 8.07 5.97
C ALA A 102 8.57 6.77 6.56
N THR A 103 7.78 5.97 7.29
CA THR A 103 8.22 4.67 7.83
C THR A 103 8.29 3.55 6.80
N TYR A 104 7.81 3.78 5.58
CA TYR A 104 7.70 2.76 4.52
C TYR A 104 8.53 3.10 3.27
N ILE A 105 9.35 4.15 3.30
CA ILE A 105 10.13 4.59 2.13
C ILE A 105 11.06 3.53 1.56
N ASP A 106 11.63 2.66 2.40
CA ASP A 106 12.48 1.57 1.93
C ASP A 106 11.67 0.48 1.22
N TYR A 107 10.51 0.12 1.80
CA TYR A 107 9.61 -0.89 1.26
C TYR A 107 9.11 -0.49 -0.14
N PHE A 108 8.63 0.75 -0.27
CA PHE A 108 8.20 1.29 -1.55
C PHE A 108 9.37 1.73 -2.43
N SER A 109 10.57 1.93 -1.88
CA SER A 109 11.75 2.47 -2.58
C SER A 109 11.42 3.77 -3.32
N ILE A 110 10.90 4.77 -2.57
CA ILE A 110 10.32 6.01 -3.12
C ILE A 110 11.00 7.26 -2.56
N ILE A 111 10.90 8.34 -3.33
CA ILE A 111 11.34 9.69 -2.91
C ILE A 111 10.19 10.53 -2.33
N SER A 112 8.95 10.27 -2.78
CA SER A 112 7.78 10.98 -2.30
C SER A 112 6.59 10.07 -2.01
N TRP A 113 6.09 10.12 -0.77
CA TRP A 113 4.94 9.34 -0.33
C TRP A 113 3.65 9.80 -1.02
N LEU A 114 3.34 11.09 -0.97
CA LEU A 114 2.13 11.65 -1.59
C LEU A 114 2.03 11.31 -3.08
N LYS A 115 3.13 11.39 -3.84
CA LYS A 115 3.14 11.03 -5.26
C LYS A 115 2.86 9.55 -5.46
N THR A 116 3.47 8.67 -4.67
CA THR A 116 3.19 7.22 -4.74
C THR A 116 1.71 6.94 -4.58
N LEU A 117 1.08 7.51 -3.55
CA LEU A 117 -0.35 7.32 -3.31
C LEU A 117 -1.20 7.89 -4.45
N LEU A 118 -0.90 9.11 -4.91
CA LEU A 118 -1.62 9.71 -6.03
C LEU A 118 -1.59 8.82 -7.27
N ILE A 119 -0.41 8.35 -7.68
CA ILE A 119 -0.25 7.56 -8.90
C ILE A 119 -0.98 6.22 -8.77
N HIS A 120 -0.79 5.55 -7.62
CA HIS A 120 -1.36 4.23 -7.35
C HIS A 120 -2.89 4.28 -7.28
N GLU A 121 -3.45 5.15 -6.43
CA GLU A 121 -4.90 5.25 -6.27
C GLU A 121 -5.59 5.80 -7.51
N THR A 122 -4.95 6.73 -8.24
CA THR A 122 -5.48 7.19 -9.53
C THR A 122 -5.57 6.03 -10.51
N ALA A 123 -4.64 5.07 -10.50
CA ALA A 123 -4.71 3.90 -11.39
C ALA A 123 -5.98 3.07 -11.10
N HIS A 124 -6.29 2.82 -9.83
CA HIS A 124 -7.53 2.13 -9.42
C HIS A 124 -8.79 2.83 -9.95
N ASN A 125 -8.81 4.17 -9.99
CA ASN A 125 -9.93 4.91 -10.58
C ASN A 125 -10.10 4.58 -12.08
N TYR A 126 -9.03 4.52 -12.88
CA TYR A 126 -9.13 4.15 -14.30
C TYR A 126 -9.32 2.64 -14.52
N GLN A 127 -8.90 1.80 -13.58
CA GLN A 127 -9.13 0.36 -13.63
C GLN A 127 -10.58 0.00 -13.34
N LEU A 128 -11.25 0.68 -12.40
CA LEU A 128 -12.55 0.25 -11.87
C LEU A 128 -13.74 0.96 -12.52
N ASN A 129 -13.55 2.15 -13.08
CA ASN A 129 -14.59 2.90 -13.79
C ASN A 129 -15.02 2.40 -15.18
N PRO A 130 -14.28 1.59 -15.95
CA PRO A 130 -14.72 1.18 -17.28
C PRO A 130 -16.08 0.45 -17.27
N LYS A 131 -16.98 0.87 -18.16
CA LYS A 131 -18.34 0.33 -18.32
C LYS A 131 -18.58 0.07 -19.80
N GLU A 132 -18.07 -1.01 -20.37
CA GLU A 132 -17.98 -1.15 -21.83
C GLU A 132 -19.13 -1.93 -22.49
N ASN A 133 -19.99 -2.59 -21.70
CA ASN A 133 -21.16 -3.29 -22.22
C ASN A 133 -22.47 -2.53 -21.92
N ALA A 134 -23.49 -2.76 -22.75
CA ALA A 134 -24.77 -2.03 -22.67
C ALA A 134 -25.51 -2.24 -21.33
N LEU A 135 -25.40 -3.42 -20.72
CA LEU A 135 -26.05 -3.72 -19.44
C LEU A 135 -25.39 -2.97 -18.28
N SER A 136 -24.06 -2.92 -18.23
CA SER A 136 -23.32 -2.13 -17.23
C SER A 136 -23.61 -0.65 -17.38
N LYS A 137 -23.57 -0.08 -18.60
CA LYS A 137 -23.93 1.33 -18.85
C LYS A 137 -25.35 1.66 -18.40
N ALA A 138 -26.33 0.84 -18.81
CA ALA A 138 -27.73 1.07 -18.46
C ALA A 138 -27.99 0.92 -16.95
N SER A 139 -27.40 -0.09 -16.31
CA SER A 139 -27.56 -0.27 -14.86
C SER A 139 -26.88 0.83 -14.07
N HIS A 140 -25.67 1.25 -14.44
CA HIS A 140 -24.98 2.40 -13.86
C HIS A 140 -25.84 3.67 -13.93
N HIS A 141 -26.44 3.96 -15.08
CA HIS A 141 -27.31 5.13 -15.24
C HIS A 141 -28.52 5.13 -14.27
N ILE A 142 -29.01 3.95 -13.87
CA ILE A 142 -30.18 3.82 -12.99
C ILE A 142 -29.78 3.81 -11.51
N VAL A 143 -28.74 3.07 -11.14
CA VAL A 143 -28.39 2.81 -9.73
C VAL A 143 -27.10 3.47 -9.26
N GLY A 144 -26.42 4.19 -10.15
CA GLY A 144 -25.10 4.77 -9.93
C GLY A 144 -24.02 3.72 -9.71
N ASN A 145 -22.96 4.12 -9.00
CA ASN A 145 -21.86 3.24 -8.66
C ASN A 145 -22.24 2.23 -7.57
N ARG A 146 -22.59 1.02 -8.02
CA ARG A 146 -22.80 -0.16 -7.18
C ARG A 146 -22.01 -1.33 -7.73
N ALA A 147 -21.48 -2.16 -6.84
CA ALA A 147 -20.76 -3.36 -7.25
C ALA A 147 -21.65 -4.32 -8.04
N VAL A 148 -22.82 -4.64 -7.47
CA VAL A 148 -23.82 -5.53 -8.07
C VAL A 148 -25.21 -5.00 -7.77
N THR A 149 -26.11 -5.08 -8.73
CA THR A 149 -27.54 -4.88 -8.53
C THR A 149 -28.34 -6.00 -9.20
N PHE A 150 -29.66 -6.03 -8.99
CA PHE A 150 -30.50 -7.13 -9.47
C PHE A 150 -31.76 -6.61 -10.13
N LEU A 151 -32.06 -7.13 -11.32
CA LEU A 151 -33.37 -7.01 -11.95
C LEU A 151 -34.10 -8.34 -11.82
N GLY A 152 -34.94 -8.46 -10.78
CA GLY A 152 -35.49 -9.75 -10.37
C GLY A 152 -34.38 -10.68 -9.87
N LEU A 153 -34.20 -11.84 -10.50
CA LEU A 153 -33.11 -12.79 -10.20
C LEU A 153 -31.88 -12.58 -11.09
N PHE A 154 -31.92 -11.63 -12.03
CA PHE A 154 -30.81 -11.40 -12.96
C PHE A 154 -29.79 -10.41 -12.35
N PRO A 155 -28.53 -10.83 -12.12
CA PRO A 155 -27.50 -9.92 -11.63
C PRO A 155 -27.08 -8.95 -12.73
N LEU A 156 -26.86 -7.70 -12.34
CA LEU A 156 -26.33 -6.62 -13.17
C LEU A 156 -25.10 -6.05 -12.49
N PHE A 157 -24.12 -5.64 -13.29
CA PHE A 157 -22.81 -5.20 -12.82
C PHE A 157 -22.54 -3.77 -13.31
N PRO A 158 -23.04 -2.74 -12.59
CA PRO A 158 -22.79 -1.34 -12.95
C PRO A 158 -21.29 -1.02 -13.01
N LEU A 159 -20.51 -1.61 -12.12
CA LEU A 159 -19.05 -1.53 -12.08
C LEU A 159 -18.46 -2.93 -12.27
N PRO A 160 -18.26 -3.41 -13.52
CA PRO A 160 -17.85 -4.78 -13.75
C PRO A 160 -16.49 -5.12 -13.13
N ASN A 161 -15.56 -4.16 -13.13
CA ASN A 161 -14.16 -4.40 -12.78
C ASN A 161 -13.91 -4.54 -11.27
N VAL A 162 -14.88 -4.22 -10.41
CA VAL A 162 -14.80 -4.51 -8.95
C VAL A 162 -14.76 -6.02 -8.66
N LEU A 163 -15.04 -6.85 -9.66
CA LEU A 163 -15.02 -8.31 -9.59
C LEU A 163 -13.76 -8.92 -10.24
N GLU A 164 -12.88 -8.09 -10.79
CA GLU A 164 -11.55 -8.54 -11.23
C GLU A 164 -10.69 -8.92 -10.01
N SER A 165 -9.72 -9.81 -10.22
CA SER A 165 -8.79 -10.23 -9.18
C SER A 165 -7.93 -9.07 -8.69
N SER A 166 -7.74 -8.99 -7.36
CA SER A 166 -6.78 -8.08 -6.74
C SER A 166 -5.37 -8.22 -7.31
N PHE A 167 -4.97 -9.41 -7.80
CA PHE A 167 -3.68 -9.61 -8.43
C PHE A 167 -3.49 -8.74 -9.68
N ASN A 168 -4.54 -8.62 -10.50
CA ASN A 168 -4.49 -7.79 -11.71
C ASN A 168 -4.64 -6.30 -11.38
N LEU A 169 -5.56 -5.95 -10.47
CA LEU A 169 -5.80 -4.56 -10.05
C LEU A 169 -4.56 -3.96 -9.36
N GLU A 170 -4.11 -4.58 -8.27
CA GLU A 170 -2.94 -4.11 -7.50
C GLU A 170 -1.66 -4.23 -8.31
N GLY A 171 -1.50 -5.31 -9.08
CA GLY A 171 -0.32 -5.50 -9.92
C GLY A 171 -0.17 -4.40 -10.97
N ASN A 172 -1.26 -4.03 -11.65
CA ASN A 172 -1.24 -2.90 -12.57
C ASN A 172 -1.00 -1.55 -11.85
N ALA A 173 -1.57 -1.36 -10.66
CA ALA A 173 -1.34 -0.15 -9.88
C ALA A 173 0.14 -0.03 -9.43
N VAL A 174 0.79 -1.14 -9.07
CA VAL A 174 2.24 -1.20 -8.76
C VAL A 174 3.12 -0.95 -9.99
N LEU A 175 2.73 -1.44 -11.17
CA LEU A 175 3.41 -1.06 -12.40
C LEU A 175 3.36 0.46 -12.62
N ASN A 176 2.19 1.04 -12.40
CA ASN A 176 1.93 2.45 -12.61
C ASN A 176 2.61 3.35 -11.58
N GLU A 177 2.60 3.02 -10.28
CA GLU A 177 3.35 3.78 -9.26
C GLU A 177 4.85 3.84 -9.57
N SER A 178 5.36 2.81 -10.26
CA SER A 178 6.79 2.58 -10.48
C SER A 178 7.35 3.16 -11.78
N ARG A 179 6.63 4.03 -12.50
CA ARG A 179 7.07 4.52 -13.83
C ARG A 179 7.09 6.04 -14.02
N PHE A 180 6.75 6.81 -12.98
CA PHE A 180 6.74 8.28 -13.03
C PHE A 180 7.95 8.94 -12.37
N GLY A 181 9.08 8.22 -12.28
CA GLY A 181 10.33 8.76 -11.73
C GLY A 181 10.32 9.01 -10.22
N ASN A 182 9.39 8.40 -9.49
CA ASN A 182 9.25 8.54 -8.04
C ASN A 182 9.89 7.39 -7.23
N GLY A 183 10.46 6.39 -7.92
CA GLY A 183 10.76 5.09 -7.33
C GLY A 183 9.57 4.14 -7.50
N GLY A 184 9.26 3.32 -6.49
CA GLY A 184 8.12 2.39 -6.48
C GLY A 184 8.54 0.94 -6.24
N ARG A 185 7.58 0.06 -5.90
CA ARG A 185 7.90 -1.30 -5.43
C ARG A 185 8.67 -2.15 -6.45
N LEU A 186 8.63 -1.81 -7.75
CA LEU A 186 9.47 -2.49 -8.75
C LEU A 186 10.96 -2.19 -8.63
N PHE A 187 11.35 -1.18 -7.84
CA PHE A 187 12.75 -0.86 -7.50
C PHE A 187 13.19 -1.49 -6.17
N SER A 188 12.28 -2.14 -5.44
CA SER A 188 12.57 -2.72 -4.14
C SER A 188 13.33 -4.04 -4.26
N GLY A 189 14.52 -4.09 -3.67
CA GLY A 189 15.32 -5.32 -3.57
C GLY A 189 14.61 -6.41 -2.75
N TYR A 190 13.83 -6.01 -1.74
CA TYR A 190 12.97 -6.92 -0.97
C TYR A 190 11.93 -7.58 -1.87
N ALA A 191 11.20 -6.77 -2.66
CA ALA A 191 10.16 -7.27 -3.54
C ALA A 191 10.71 -8.23 -4.60
N MET A 192 11.84 -7.86 -5.23
CA MET A 192 12.50 -8.74 -6.19
C MET A 192 12.93 -10.08 -5.54
N ALA A 193 13.49 -10.04 -4.34
CA ALA A 193 13.90 -11.24 -3.62
C ALA A 193 12.71 -12.16 -3.29
N GLU A 194 11.57 -11.59 -2.90
CA GLU A 194 10.34 -12.35 -2.68
C GLU A 194 9.86 -13.03 -3.96
N VAL A 195 9.74 -12.29 -5.07
CA VAL A 195 9.31 -12.84 -6.37
C VAL A 195 10.21 -13.98 -6.83
N ILE A 196 11.54 -13.81 -6.76
CA ILE A 196 12.50 -14.86 -7.13
C ILE A 196 12.32 -16.10 -6.24
N THR A 197 12.15 -15.90 -4.94
CA THR A 197 12.02 -17.00 -3.97
C THR A 197 10.72 -17.77 -4.20
N MET A 198 9.60 -17.08 -4.41
CA MET A 198 8.31 -17.66 -4.72
C MET A 198 8.33 -18.41 -6.06
N ALA A 199 8.96 -17.85 -7.09
CA ALA A 199 9.14 -18.49 -8.40
C ALA A 199 9.94 -19.79 -8.28
N ARG A 200 11.07 -19.77 -7.57
CA ARG A 200 11.93 -20.96 -7.36
C ARG A 200 11.28 -22.02 -6.50
N ALA A 201 10.42 -21.63 -5.56
CA ALA A 201 9.66 -22.56 -4.73
C ALA A 201 8.47 -23.20 -5.47
N GLY A 202 8.22 -22.82 -6.73
CA GLY A 202 7.03 -23.27 -7.47
C GLY A 202 5.73 -22.76 -6.86
N LYS A 203 5.77 -21.58 -6.22
CA LYS A 203 4.65 -20.98 -5.49
C LYS A 203 3.99 -19.82 -6.22
N ILE A 204 4.38 -19.54 -7.45
CA ILE A 204 3.62 -18.65 -8.34
C ILE A 204 2.75 -19.54 -9.22
N THR A 205 1.55 -19.88 -8.72
CA THR A 205 0.57 -20.71 -9.44
C THR A 205 -0.70 -19.91 -9.71
N PRO A 206 -1.48 -20.23 -10.75
CA PRO A 206 -2.72 -19.52 -11.04
C PRO A 206 -3.69 -19.47 -9.86
N GLU A 207 -3.87 -20.58 -9.13
CA GLU A 207 -4.80 -20.68 -8.01
C GLU A 207 -4.40 -19.75 -6.87
N LEU A 208 -3.10 -19.66 -6.58
CA LEU A 208 -2.59 -18.81 -5.50
C LEU A 208 -2.54 -17.33 -5.89
N MET A 209 -2.26 -17.02 -7.16
CA MET A 209 -2.19 -15.63 -7.64
C MET A 209 -3.59 -15.05 -7.84
N TYR A 210 -4.50 -15.78 -8.48
CA TYR A 210 -5.82 -15.25 -8.82
C TYR A 210 -6.73 -15.09 -7.60
N ASN A 211 -6.61 -15.97 -6.60
CA ASN A 211 -7.52 -16.01 -5.45
C ASN A 211 -6.95 -15.36 -4.18
N ILE A 212 -7.87 -14.86 -3.34
CA ILE A 212 -7.56 -14.50 -1.95
C ILE A 212 -7.38 -15.79 -1.15
N THR A 213 -6.20 -15.95 -0.56
CA THR A 213 -5.83 -17.12 0.25
C THR A 213 -5.12 -16.67 1.51
N LEU A 214 -5.10 -17.53 2.53
CA LEU A 214 -4.30 -17.36 3.75
C LEU A 214 -2.92 -18.02 3.63
N GLU A 215 -2.41 -18.16 2.40
CA GLU A 215 -1.06 -18.68 2.14
C GLU A 215 -0.09 -17.52 1.94
N PHE A 216 1.10 -17.61 2.54
CA PHE A 216 2.19 -16.65 2.38
C PHE A 216 2.52 -16.43 0.88
N PRO A 217 2.75 -15.19 0.42
CA PRO A 217 2.87 -13.94 1.18
C PRO A 217 1.52 -13.20 1.38
N TYR A 218 0.43 -13.94 1.53
CA TYR A 218 -0.91 -13.41 1.84
C TYR A 218 -1.40 -12.42 0.79
N GLY A 219 -1.77 -11.20 1.18
CA GLY A 219 -2.17 -10.13 0.26
C GLY A 219 -0.99 -9.44 -0.43
N GLU A 220 0.22 -9.55 0.10
CA GLU A 220 1.42 -8.90 -0.48
C GLU A 220 1.73 -9.41 -1.89
N LYS A 221 1.38 -10.68 -2.18
CA LYS A 221 1.52 -11.27 -3.53
C LYS A 221 0.85 -10.44 -4.62
N PHE A 222 -0.29 -9.82 -4.33
CA PHE A 222 -1.04 -9.04 -5.32
C PHE A 222 -0.25 -7.81 -5.77
N TYR A 223 0.51 -7.22 -4.84
CA TYR A 223 1.31 -6.05 -5.11
C TYR A 223 2.67 -6.40 -5.70
N LEU A 224 3.42 -7.31 -5.04
CA LEU A 224 4.79 -7.58 -5.42
C LEU A 224 4.83 -8.49 -6.65
N ILE A 225 4.26 -9.69 -6.55
CA ILE A 225 4.24 -10.63 -7.67
C ILE A 225 3.38 -10.08 -8.81
N GLY A 226 2.21 -9.51 -8.49
CA GLY A 226 1.35 -8.85 -9.49
C GLY A 226 2.04 -7.68 -10.18
N GLY A 227 2.77 -6.84 -9.43
CA GLY A 227 3.52 -5.72 -10.00
C GLY A 227 4.56 -6.16 -11.01
N PHE A 228 5.38 -7.15 -10.65
CA PHE A 228 6.39 -7.70 -11.56
C PHE A 228 5.76 -8.46 -12.74
N PHE A 229 4.62 -9.11 -12.55
CA PHE A 229 3.86 -9.73 -13.64
C PHE A 229 3.34 -8.68 -14.64
N HIS A 230 2.76 -7.58 -14.16
CA HIS A 230 2.32 -6.49 -15.03
C HIS A 230 3.50 -5.78 -15.71
N GLN A 231 4.67 -5.67 -15.05
CA GLN A 231 5.90 -5.23 -15.70
C GLN A 231 6.31 -6.14 -16.85
N PHE A 232 6.26 -7.47 -16.66
CA PHE A 232 6.49 -8.45 -17.72
C PHE A 232 5.52 -8.26 -18.90
N LEU A 233 4.22 -8.12 -18.61
CA LEU A 233 3.22 -7.85 -19.65
C LEU A 233 3.52 -6.54 -20.39
N ALA A 234 3.92 -5.49 -19.69
CA ALA A 234 4.21 -4.19 -20.29
C ALA A 234 5.46 -4.24 -21.18
N GLN A 235 6.46 -5.02 -20.80
CA GLN A 235 7.64 -5.27 -21.64
C GLN A 235 7.29 -6.07 -22.90
N LYS A 236 6.35 -7.01 -22.81
CA LYS A 236 5.92 -7.86 -23.94
C LYS A 236 4.93 -7.17 -24.88
N TYR A 237 4.01 -6.36 -24.34
CA TYR A 237 2.84 -5.85 -25.07
C TYR A 237 2.72 -4.32 -25.12
N GLY A 238 3.54 -3.59 -24.36
CA GLY A 238 3.48 -2.13 -24.24
C GLY A 238 2.52 -1.64 -23.15
N MET A 239 2.76 -0.42 -22.66
CA MET A 239 2.00 0.17 -21.55
C MET A 239 0.52 0.37 -21.86
N GLU A 240 0.20 0.95 -23.02
CA GLU A 240 -1.19 1.18 -23.46
C GLU A 240 -1.97 -0.12 -23.46
N LYS A 241 -1.41 -1.19 -24.02
CA LYS A 241 -2.10 -2.48 -24.08
C LYS A 241 -2.34 -3.06 -22.68
N VAL A 242 -1.39 -2.92 -21.75
CA VAL A 242 -1.54 -3.39 -20.38
C VAL A 242 -2.57 -2.58 -19.59
N ASN A 243 -2.57 -1.27 -19.72
CA ASN A 243 -3.55 -0.41 -19.04
C ASN A 243 -4.96 -0.54 -19.66
N ASN A 244 -5.08 -0.71 -20.97
CA ASN A 244 -6.37 -0.91 -21.65
C ASN A 244 -7.04 -2.26 -21.33
N TYR A 245 -6.33 -3.20 -20.70
CA TYR A 245 -6.91 -4.48 -20.27
C TYR A 245 -8.21 -4.32 -19.48
N PHE A 246 -8.28 -3.36 -18.58
CA PHE A 246 -9.46 -3.13 -17.73
C PHE A 246 -10.67 -2.69 -18.54
N LYS A 247 -10.45 -1.92 -19.60
CA LYS A 247 -11.50 -1.60 -20.58
C LYS A 247 -11.95 -2.87 -21.33
N ALA A 248 -11.02 -3.76 -21.69
CA ALA A 248 -11.38 -5.05 -22.31
C ALA A 248 -12.19 -5.95 -21.36
N PHE A 249 -11.80 -6.04 -20.08
CA PHE A 249 -12.51 -6.83 -19.07
C PHE A 249 -13.96 -6.36 -18.86
N ALA A 250 -14.19 -5.04 -18.84
CA ALA A 250 -15.51 -4.44 -18.69
C ALA A 250 -16.51 -4.72 -19.82
N LYS A 251 -16.05 -5.29 -20.95
CA LYS A 251 -16.94 -5.69 -22.07
C LYS A 251 -17.76 -6.93 -21.75
N GLN A 252 -17.40 -7.67 -20.71
CA GLN A 252 -18.09 -8.90 -20.33
C GLN A 252 -19.46 -8.60 -19.71
N PRO A 253 -20.55 -9.27 -20.14
CA PRO A 253 -21.82 -9.23 -19.44
C PRO A 253 -21.77 -9.87 -18.04
N PHE A 254 -20.90 -10.86 -17.86
CA PHE A 254 -20.59 -11.52 -16.59
C PHE A 254 -19.08 -11.41 -16.36
N PRO A 255 -18.62 -10.47 -15.52
CA PRO A 255 -17.21 -10.08 -15.45
C PRO A 255 -16.40 -11.05 -14.57
N PHE A 256 -16.26 -12.30 -15.01
CA PHE A 256 -15.57 -13.36 -14.25
C PHE A 256 -14.58 -14.19 -15.09
N PHE A 257 -14.51 -13.99 -16.40
CA PHE A 257 -13.75 -14.84 -17.32
C PHE A 257 -12.41 -14.21 -17.71
N THR A 258 -11.50 -14.08 -16.74
CA THR A 258 -10.17 -13.48 -16.96
C THR A 258 -9.38 -14.18 -18.06
N ASN A 259 -9.35 -15.51 -18.11
CA ASN A 259 -8.65 -16.25 -19.17
C ASN A 259 -9.16 -15.90 -20.58
N ASP A 260 -10.48 -15.82 -20.77
CA ASP A 260 -11.09 -15.46 -22.06
C ASP A 260 -10.72 -14.03 -22.47
N VAL A 261 -10.66 -13.10 -21.51
CA VAL A 261 -10.26 -11.71 -21.78
C VAL A 261 -8.77 -11.65 -22.11
N PHE A 262 -7.92 -12.33 -21.35
CA PHE A 262 -6.49 -12.42 -21.60
C PHE A 262 -6.21 -12.99 -22.99
N GLU A 263 -6.84 -14.09 -23.38
CA GLU A 263 -6.65 -14.70 -24.70
C GLU A 263 -7.05 -13.74 -25.83
N LYS A 264 -8.20 -13.07 -25.71
CA LYS A 264 -8.65 -12.10 -26.73
C LYS A 264 -7.77 -10.85 -26.78
N HIS A 265 -7.26 -10.41 -25.64
CA HIS A 265 -6.54 -9.15 -25.50
C HIS A 265 -5.05 -9.31 -25.80
N TYR A 266 -4.40 -10.29 -25.18
CA TYR A 266 -2.96 -10.56 -25.28
C TYR A 266 -2.58 -11.68 -26.26
N GLY A 267 -3.55 -12.48 -26.72
CA GLY A 267 -3.33 -13.64 -27.59
C GLY A 267 -3.03 -14.94 -26.84
N GLU A 268 -2.86 -14.87 -25.52
CA GLU A 268 -2.57 -16.00 -24.62
C GLU A 268 -3.39 -15.83 -23.34
N ASN A 269 -3.76 -16.94 -22.70
CA ASN A 269 -4.50 -16.88 -21.44
C ASN A 269 -3.60 -16.51 -20.24
N PHE A 270 -4.21 -16.20 -19.09
CA PHE A 270 -3.50 -15.75 -17.90
C PHE A 270 -2.51 -16.81 -17.37
N GLU A 271 -2.90 -18.08 -17.39
CA GLU A 271 -2.07 -19.17 -16.87
C GLU A 271 -0.79 -19.37 -17.68
N VAL A 272 -0.89 -19.29 -19.02
CA VAL A 272 0.26 -19.36 -19.92
C VAL A 272 1.20 -18.19 -19.68
N LEU A 273 0.68 -16.96 -19.63
CA LEU A 273 1.49 -15.78 -19.41
C LEU A 273 2.13 -15.77 -18.02
N LEU A 274 1.44 -16.28 -16.99
CA LEU A 274 1.99 -16.43 -15.66
C LEU A 274 3.15 -17.45 -15.63
N ALA A 275 3.01 -18.56 -16.35
CA ALA A 275 4.08 -19.56 -16.47
C ALA A 275 5.31 -19.02 -17.21
N GLU A 276 5.11 -18.26 -18.29
CA GLU A 276 6.19 -17.57 -19.00
C GLU A 276 6.91 -16.55 -18.09
N PHE A 277 6.16 -15.76 -17.33
CA PHE A 277 6.73 -14.83 -16.35
C PHE A 277 7.61 -15.55 -15.32
N VAL A 278 7.14 -16.68 -14.77
CA VAL A 278 7.93 -17.50 -13.83
C VAL A 278 9.21 -18.00 -14.48
N GLN A 279 9.13 -18.47 -15.73
CA GLN A 279 10.30 -18.92 -16.48
C GLN A 279 11.30 -17.77 -16.70
N GLU A 280 10.83 -16.56 -17.04
CA GLU A 280 11.68 -15.39 -17.21
C GLU A 280 12.40 -15.05 -15.89
N ILE A 281 11.67 -14.97 -14.78
CA ILE A 281 12.25 -14.68 -13.46
C ILE A 281 13.31 -15.71 -13.09
N GLN A 282 13.01 -17.00 -13.22
CA GLN A 282 13.97 -18.06 -12.91
C GLN A 282 15.21 -17.99 -13.80
N THR A 283 15.04 -17.69 -15.09
CA THR A 283 16.15 -17.57 -16.06
C THR A 283 17.04 -16.37 -15.74
N LYS A 284 16.43 -15.19 -15.60
CA LYS A 284 17.12 -13.92 -15.33
C LYS A 284 17.86 -13.94 -14.00
N HIS A 285 17.30 -14.63 -13.01
CA HIS A 285 17.84 -14.70 -11.66
C HIS A 285 18.37 -16.10 -11.30
N HIS A 286 18.89 -16.87 -12.26
CA HIS A 286 19.45 -18.20 -12.02
C HIS A 286 20.62 -18.19 -11.02
N ALA A 287 21.36 -17.08 -10.92
CA ALA A 287 22.47 -16.90 -9.99
C ALA A 287 22.06 -16.38 -8.60
N PHE A 288 20.76 -16.16 -8.34
CA PHE A 288 20.28 -15.70 -7.03
C PHE A 288 20.68 -16.70 -5.93
N GLN A 289 21.22 -16.19 -4.83
CA GLN A 289 21.68 -17.00 -3.71
C GLN A 289 20.74 -16.80 -2.52
N VAL A 290 20.18 -17.91 -2.02
CA VAL A 290 19.36 -17.90 -0.82
C VAL A 290 20.29 -17.98 0.39
N THR A 291 20.15 -17.04 1.32
CA THR A 291 20.87 -17.03 2.59
C THR A 291 20.70 -18.36 3.32
N GLN A 292 21.81 -18.96 3.76
CA GLN A 292 21.82 -20.18 4.55
C GLN A 292 22.05 -19.86 6.03
N GLY A 293 21.34 -20.56 6.92
CA GLY A 293 21.47 -20.36 8.35
C GLY A 293 20.59 -21.32 9.14
N ALA A 294 20.83 -21.40 10.45
CA ALA A 294 19.95 -22.14 11.36
C ALA A 294 18.62 -21.38 11.53
N LEU A 295 17.49 -22.08 11.44
CA LEU A 295 16.19 -21.51 11.74
C LEU A 295 16.10 -21.22 13.25
N LEU A 296 16.06 -19.94 13.61
CA LEU A 296 15.95 -19.51 15.01
C LEU A 296 14.49 -19.32 15.44
N ALA A 297 13.66 -18.77 14.55
CA ALA A 297 12.24 -18.54 14.76
C ALA A 297 11.52 -18.36 13.42
N THR A 298 10.21 -18.56 13.41
CA THR A 298 9.31 -18.20 12.32
C THR A 298 8.33 -17.13 12.79
N SER A 299 7.86 -16.31 11.86
CA SER A 299 6.80 -15.34 12.12
C SER A 299 5.88 -15.18 10.92
N GLN A 300 4.62 -14.87 11.20
CA GLN A 300 3.63 -14.47 10.20
C GLN A 300 3.48 -12.95 10.07
N VAL A 301 4.29 -12.17 10.81
CA VAL A 301 4.42 -10.73 10.65
C VAL A 301 5.84 -10.41 10.19
N ALA A 302 5.95 -9.50 9.22
CA ALA A 302 7.24 -9.01 8.73
C ALA A 302 7.58 -7.71 9.47
N VAL A 303 8.52 -7.78 10.41
CA VAL A 303 9.03 -6.62 11.15
C VAL A 303 10.55 -6.58 10.98
N PRO A 304 11.14 -5.42 10.63
CA PRO A 304 12.59 -5.29 10.49
C PRO A 304 13.34 -5.75 11.75
N LEU A 305 14.54 -6.30 11.54
CA LEU A 305 15.48 -6.58 12.63
C LEU A 305 16.15 -5.27 13.07
N ASN A 306 16.26 -5.07 14.38
CA ASN A 306 17.07 -4.01 14.95
C ASN A 306 18.16 -4.60 15.87
N ARG A 307 19.14 -3.79 16.29
CA ARG A 307 20.27 -4.24 17.09
C ARG A 307 20.85 -3.14 17.97
N ASN A 308 21.56 -3.58 19.01
CA ASN A 308 22.48 -2.73 19.77
C ASN A 308 23.83 -3.46 19.94
N ALA A 309 24.64 -3.00 20.91
CA ALA A 309 25.93 -3.61 21.20
C ALA A 309 25.79 -5.08 21.67
N ASP A 310 24.72 -5.40 22.38
CA ASP A 310 24.57 -6.64 23.16
C ASP A 310 23.70 -7.68 22.45
N GLU A 311 22.74 -7.26 21.63
CA GLU A 311 21.71 -8.14 21.06
C GLU A 311 21.19 -7.67 19.69
N ILE A 312 20.57 -8.61 18.97
CA ILE A 312 19.76 -8.40 17.78
C ILE A 312 18.33 -8.77 18.15
N TYR A 313 17.35 -7.95 17.81
CA TYR A 313 15.97 -8.16 18.25
C TYR A 313 14.97 -7.74 17.17
N THR A 314 13.78 -8.34 17.25
CA THR A 314 12.64 -8.02 16.38
C THR A 314 11.35 -8.46 17.05
N LEU A 315 10.22 -8.08 16.46
CA LEU A 315 8.91 -8.52 16.87
C LEU A 315 8.49 -9.72 16.03
N ILE A 316 7.98 -10.76 16.68
CA ILE A 316 7.41 -11.92 16.01
C ILE A 316 5.98 -12.17 16.49
N GLY A 317 5.13 -12.61 15.56
CA GLY A 317 3.74 -12.98 15.78
C GLY A 317 3.31 -14.17 14.92
N ASP A 318 2.19 -14.78 15.32
CA ASP A 318 1.53 -15.92 14.66
C ASP A 318 0.11 -15.56 14.16
N ASN A 319 -0.23 -14.27 14.15
CA ASN A 319 -1.56 -13.72 13.83
C ASN A 319 -2.74 -14.30 14.64
N LYS A 320 -2.46 -14.98 15.77
CA LYS A 320 -3.46 -15.60 16.65
C LYS A 320 -3.32 -15.14 18.09
N SER A 321 -2.10 -14.82 18.49
CA SER A 321 -1.69 -14.41 19.82
C SER A 321 -1.11 -13.00 19.77
N ALA A 322 -0.92 -12.39 20.95
CA ALA A 322 -0.16 -11.14 21.04
C ALA A 322 1.26 -11.35 20.49
N ASN A 323 1.79 -10.32 19.84
CA ASN A 323 3.18 -10.33 19.38
C ASN A 323 4.13 -10.45 20.56
N ARG A 324 5.36 -10.92 20.32
CA ARG A 324 6.42 -11.01 21.33
C ARG A 324 7.75 -10.56 20.76
N VAL A 325 8.61 -10.02 21.63
CA VAL A 325 9.97 -9.68 21.25
C VAL A 325 10.80 -10.96 21.18
N LEU A 326 11.47 -11.18 20.06
CA LEU A 326 12.56 -12.12 19.91
C LEU A 326 13.87 -11.36 20.09
N ALA A 327 14.74 -11.80 20.99
CA ALA A 327 16.08 -11.22 21.16
C ALA A 327 17.16 -12.32 21.12
N LEU A 328 18.23 -12.05 20.39
CA LEU A 328 19.42 -12.89 20.26
C LEU A 328 20.62 -12.14 20.85
N ALA A 329 21.13 -12.63 21.98
CA ALA A 329 22.35 -12.09 22.57
C ALA A 329 23.55 -12.34 21.65
N ARG A 330 24.29 -11.30 21.27
CA ARG A 330 25.39 -11.40 20.29
C ARG A 330 26.60 -12.16 20.81
N GLY A 331 26.90 -12.01 22.11
CA GLY A 331 28.05 -12.67 22.74
C GLY A 331 27.81 -14.15 23.04
N SER A 332 26.66 -14.50 23.62
CA SER A 332 26.34 -15.88 24.01
C SER A 332 25.54 -16.65 22.97
N GLN A 333 25.02 -15.98 21.94
CA GLN A 333 24.08 -16.52 20.95
C GLN A 333 22.81 -17.14 21.59
N LYS A 334 22.48 -16.74 22.82
CA LYS A 334 21.28 -17.21 23.51
C LYS A 334 20.06 -16.43 23.03
N LEU A 335 19.00 -17.16 22.70
CA LEU A 335 17.69 -16.61 22.39
C LEU A 335 16.88 -16.35 23.67
N SER A 336 16.15 -15.24 23.68
CA SER A 336 15.13 -14.92 24.68
C SER A 336 13.87 -14.37 24.01
N PHE A 337 12.75 -14.54 24.70
CA PHE A 337 11.43 -14.09 24.26
C PHE A 337 10.82 -13.22 25.35
N HIS A 338 10.18 -12.12 24.97
CA HIS A 338 9.52 -11.21 25.91
C HIS A 338 8.06 -10.99 25.48
N GLU A 339 7.15 -11.44 26.32
CA GLU A 339 5.71 -11.29 26.13
C GLU A 339 5.24 -9.86 26.43
N GLY A 340 4.16 -9.44 25.79
CA GLY A 340 3.54 -8.12 26.00
C GLY A 340 2.44 -7.85 24.96
N ALA A 341 1.68 -6.78 25.18
CA ALA A 341 0.73 -6.22 24.23
C ALA A 341 1.43 -5.34 23.17
N TRP A 342 2.51 -5.87 22.57
CA TRP A 342 3.33 -5.15 21.61
C TRP A 342 2.55 -4.81 20.34
N ARG A 343 2.58 -3.54 19.95
CA ARG A 343 2.03 -3.14 18.65
C ARG A 343 2.93 -3.64 17.52
N GLN A 344 2.35 -3.96 16.38
CA GLN A 344 3.13 -4.41 15.24
C GLN A 344 3.93 -3.24 14.65
N GLY A 345 5.24 -3.38 14.61
CA GLY A 345 6.16 -2.46 13.96
C GLY A 345 7.57 -2.59 14.52
N GLU A 346 8.52 -1.83 13.95
CA GLU A 346 9.93 -1.94 14.27
C GLU A 346 10.20 -1.72 15.75
N LEU A 347 11.09 -2.54 16.33
CA LEU A 347 11.47 -2.41 17.73
C LEU A 347 12.68 -1.51 17.90
N PHE A 348 12.66 -0.72 18.96
CA PHE A 348 13.79 0.04 19.46
C PHE A 348 13.99 -0.26 20.95
N LYS A 349 15.26 -0.36 21.38
CA LYS A 349 15.59 -0.49 22.80
C LYS A 349 16.19 0.80 23.34
N ILE A 350 15.45 1.48 24.20
CA ILE A 350 15.80 2.78 24.78
C ILE A 350 15.84 2.62 26.30
N GLU A 351 16.93 3.04 26.94
CA GLU A 351 17.11 2.94 28.39
C GLU A 351 16.85 1.53 28.97
N GLY A 352 17.20 0.50 28.19
CA GLY A 352 17.03 -0.90 28.57
C GLY A 352 15.61 -1.47 28.38
N GLN A 353 14.64 -0.67 27.93
CA GLN A 353 13.28 -1.10 27.64
C GLN A 353 13.03 -1.18 26.14
N TYR A 354 12.23 -2.15 25.70
CA TYR A 354 11.79 -2.23 24.31
C TYR A 354 10.58 -1.34 24.08
N TYR A 355 10.51 -0.75 22.89
CA TYR A 355 9.38 -0.03 22.37
C TYR A 355 9.12 -0.46 20.92
N SER A 356 7.86 -0.66 20.56
CA SER A 356 7.43 -0.88 19.17
C SER A 356 6.99 0.43 18.54
N GLN A 357 7.58 0.79 17.40
CA GLN A 357 7.14 1.92 16.59
C GLN A 357 5.88 1.55 15.81
N SER A 358 4.80 2.28 16.02
CA SER A 358 3.52 1.99 15.35
C SER A 358 2.63 3.22 15.32
N SER A 359 1.49 3.11 14.64
CA SER A 359 0.42 4.11 14.68
C SER A 359 -0.72 3.60 15.55
N ALA A 360 -1.28 4.47 16.39
CA ALA A 360 -2.44 4.12 17.20
C ALA A 360 -3.35 5.29 17.47
N LYS A 361 -4.64 5.02 17.63
CA LYS A 361 -5.58 6.00 18.14
C LYS A 361 -5.22 6.37 19.58
N THR A 362 -4.89 7.63 19.82
CA THR A 362 -4.51 8.17 21.14
C THR A 362 -5.58 9.09 21.71
N SER A 363 -6.44 9.64 20.85
CA SER A 363 -7.63 10.40 21.24
C SER A 363 -8.78 10.19 20.25
N PRO A 364 -10.00 10.71 20.52
CA PRO A 364 -11.09 10.70 19.54
C PRO A 364 -10.75 11.40 18.21
N THR A 365 -9.81 12.35 18.24
CA THR A 365 -9.43 13.21 17.11
C THR A 365 -8.00 12.99 16.63
N ALA A 366 -7.27 12.01 17.18
CA ALA A 366 -5.86 11.78 16.82
C ALA A 366 -5.52 10.29 16.72
N ILE A 367 -4.78 9.96 15.67
CA ILE A 367 -4.04 8.73 15.48
C ILE A 367 -2.58 9.13 15.33
N GLU A 368 -1.74 8.73 16.27
CA GLU A 368 -0.35 9.17 16.34
C GLU A 368 0.60 8.00 16.06
N MET A 369 1.61 8.29 15.23
CA MET A 369 2.83 7.50 15.13
C MET A 369 3.69 7.77 16.35
N GLY A 370 4.31 6.73 16.90
CA GLY A 370 5.29 6.88 17.97
C GLY A 370 5.74 5.55 18.55
N LEU A 371 6.36 5.60 19.72
CA LEU A 371 6.94 4.44 20.39
C LEU A 371 6.01 3.92 21.48
N PHE A 372 5.60 2.65 21.40
CA PHE A 372 4.69 2.01 22.36
C PHE A 372 5.41 0.97 23.20
N ASP A 373 5.16 0.97 24.51
CA ASP A 373 5.74 0.00 25.44
C ASP A 373 5.04 -1.38 25.39
N LYS A 374 5.48 -2.28 26.28
CA LYS A 374 4.95 -3.65 26.39
C LYS A 374 3.47 -3.73 26.74
N ASP A 375 2.89 -2.65 27.27
CA ASP A 375 1.48 -2.58 27.67
C ASP A 375 0.65 -1.84 26.61
N GLY A 376 1.28 -1.45 25.49
CA GLY A 376 0.66 -0.73 24.39
C GLY A 376 0.46 0.76 24.68
N THR A 377 1.18 1.31 25.66
CA THR A 377 1.10 2.73 26.05
C THR A 377 2.12 3.54 25.26
N LEU A 378 1.69 4.68 24.73
CA LEU A 378 2.56 5.60 24.00
C LEU A 378 3.59 6.22 24.95
N LYS A 379 4.87 6.18 24.53
CA LYS A 379 5.96 6.84 25.22
C LYS A 379 5.84 8.34 25.01
N LYS A 380 5.62 9.09 26.09
CA LYS A 380 5.59 10.55 26.07
C LYS A 380 6.85 11.14 25.40
N GLY A 381 6.64 12.11 24.51
CA GLY A 381 7.67 12.78 23.73
C GLY A 381 8.01 12.10 22.39
N SER A 382 7.35 10.98 22.06
CA SER A 382 7.51 10.26 20.79
C SER A 382 6.35 10.48 19.80
N GLU A 383 5.33 11.25 20.19
CA GLU A 383 4.19 11.62 19.36
C GLU A 383 4.66 12.25 18.04
N GLY A 384 4.17 11.76 16.90
CA GLY A 384 4.53 12.31 15.59
C GLY A 384 5.93 11.96 15.10
N LYS A 385 6.68 11.12 15.82
CA LYS A 385 8.07 10.76 15.47
C LYS A 385 8.16 9.33 14.94
N ALA A 386 8.57 9.20 13.68
CA ALA A 386 9.08 7.94 13.15
C ALA A 386 10.57 7.82 13.48
N PHE A 387 10.86 7.25 14.63
CA PHE A 387 12.19 7.00 15.15
C PHE A 387 13.07 6.19 14.19
N GLN A 388 14.34 6.56 14.12
CA GLN A 388 15.38 5.93 13.29
C GLN A 388 16.59 5.49 14.13
N GLY A 389 16.81 6.11 15.30
CA GLY A 389 17.88 5.75 16.21
C GLY A 389 18.24 6.89 17.17
N MET A 390 19.38 6.75 17.86
CA MET A 390 19.94 7.79 18.74
C MET A 390 21.41 8.04 18.44
N THR A 391 21.83 9.29 18.52
CA THR A 391 23.25 9.66 18.45
C THR A 391 23.97 9.24 19.74
N ALA A 392 25.30 9.25 19.71
CA ALA A 392 26.15 8.99 20.88
C ALA A 392 25.95 9.99 22.03
N LYS A 393 25.36 11.16 21.77
CA LYS A 393 25.02 12.16 22.78
C LYS A 393 23.63 11.93 23.41
N GLY A 394 22.85 11.00 22.85
CA GLY A 394 21.47 10.77 23.25
C GLY A 394 20.44 11.59 22.46
N ASP A 395 20.86 12.27 21.39
CA ASP A 395 19.90 13.00 20.53
C ASP A 395 19.10 11.99 19.69
N GLU A 396 17.78 12.13 19.69
CA GLU A 396 16.89 11.30 18.88
C GLU A 396 17.08 11.63 17.39
N VAL A 397 17.11 10.61 16.54
CA VAL A 397 17.06 10.76 15.08
C VAL A 397 15.74 10.19 14.61
N TYR A 398 14.93 10.99 13.92
CA TYR A 398 13.58 10.59 13.50
C TYR A 398 13.13 11.32 12.23
N PHE A 399 12.10 10.78 11.58
CA PHE A 399 11.29 11.54 10.62
C PHE A 399 10.11 12.20 11.33
N ASP A 400 9.94 13.50 11.11
CA ASP A 400 8.77 14.26 11.58
C ASP A 400 7.58 13.93 10.66
N ILE A 401 6.58 13.21 11.18
CA ILE A 401 5.51 12.65 10.35
C ILE A 401 4.65 13.73 9.70
N GLU A 402 4.31 14.79 10.44
CA GLU A 402 3.49 15.90 9.94
C GLU A 402 4.17 16.56 8.73
N LYS A 403 5.49 16.76 8.80
CA LYS A 403 6.26 17.42 7.75
C LYS A 403 6.71 16.49 6.62
N SER A 404 6.45 15.19 6.73
CA SER A 404 6.98 14.16 5.81
C SER A 404 5.94 13.58 4.84
N ILE A 405 4.83 14.28 4.58
CA ILE A 405 3.81 13.79 3.64
C ILE A 405 4.31 13.70 2.19
N GLU A 406 5.14 14.66 1.76
CA GLU A 406 5.82 14.58 0.46
C GLU A 406 7.09 13.76 0.59
N SER A 407 8.14 14.29 1.23
CA SER A 407 9.43 13.62 1.38
C SER A 407 9.83 13.52 2.86
N PRO A 408 10.46 12.42 3.31
CA PRO A 408 10.90 12.26 4.70
C PRO A 408 11.82 13.39 5.16
N GLN A 409 11.39 14.13 6.18
CA GLN A 409 12.13 15.21 6.82
C GLN A 409 12.82 14.68 8.07
N VAL A 410 14.14 14.62 8.05
CA VAL A 410 15.00 14.12 9.14
C VAL A 410 15.25 15.22 10.17
N TYR A 411 15.06 14.87 11.44
CA TYR A 411 15.41 15.68 12.59
C TYR A 411 16.45 14.97 13.46
N ILE A 412 17.34 15.75 14.07
CA ILE A 412 18.27 15.29 15.10
C ILE A 412 18.07 16.18 16.34
N GLY A 413 17.52 15.61 17.41
CA GLY A 413 16.94 16.42 18.48
C GLY A 413 15.79 17.26 17.93
N ASP A 414 15.79 18.56 18.22
CA ASP A 414 14.76 19.48 17.71
C ASP A 414 15.16 20.17 16.39
N ASP A 415 16.37 19.92 15.90
CA ASP A 415 16.92 20.58 14.73
C ASP A 415 16.63 19.81 13.44
N PHE A 416 16.13 20.53 12.43
CA PHE A 416 15.99 20.00 11.07
C PHE A 416 17.36 19.70 10.47
N TYR A 417 17.55 18.47 10.00
CA TYR A 417 18.83 18.01 9.46
C TYR A 417 18.83 17.94 7.92
N GLY A 418 17.73 17.49 7.31
CA GLY A 418 17.62 17.38 5.85
C GLY A 418 16.55 16.38 5.41
N GLU A 419 16.44 16.17 4.10
CA GLU A 419 15.53 15.17 3.50
C GLU A 419 16.25 13.85 3.23
N SER A 420 15.50 12.74 3.25
CA SER A 420 16.01 11.39 2.98
C SER A 420 15.11 10.59 2.02
N HIS A 421 15.73 9.74 1.21
CA HIS A 421 15.07 8.74 0.35
C HIS A 421 15.27 7.30 0.85
N SER A 422 15.74 7.13 2.08
CA SER A 422 15.85 5.84 2.78
C SER A 422 15.71 5.98 4.30
N SER A 423 15.56 4.87 5.02
CA SER A 423 15.80 4.85 6.46
C SER A 423 17.20 5.36 6.82
N ILE A 424 17.34 5.85 8.06
CA ILE A 424 18.59 6.43 8.55
C ILE A 424 19.36 5.40 9.37
N HIS A 425 20.56 5.04 8.91
CA HIS A 425 21.48 4.26 9.73
C HIS A 425 22.30 5.17 10.64
N VAL A 426 22.03 5.13 11.94
CA VAL A 426 22.76 5.89 12.96
C VAL A 426 23.94 5.08 13.51
N ASN A 427 25.15 5.62 13.40
CA ASN A 427 26.36 5.01 13.95
C ASN A 427 27.17 6.04 14.73
N LYS A 428 27.00 6.03 16.06
CA LYS A 428 27.64 6.96 17.00
C LYS A 428 27.33 8.42 16.66
N LYS A 429 28.21 9.11 15.92
CA LYS A 429 28.05 10.51 15.52
C LYS A 429 27.65 10.68 14.07
N ASP A 430 27.76 9.61 13.28
CA ASP A 430 27.53 9.63 11.85
C ASP A 430 26.13 9.10 11.56
N VAL A 431 25.46 9.72 10.60
CA VAL A 431 24.18 9.28 10.05
C VAL A 431 24.35 9.01 8.56
N TYR A 432 23.90 7.83 8.11
CA TYR A 432 24.02 7.38 6.72
C TYR A 432 22.62 7.12 6.16
N TYR A 433 22.38 7.65 4.96
CA TYR A 433 21.10 7.57 4.26
C TYR A 433 21.29 7.94 2.79
N PHE A 434 20.31 7.60 1.96
CA PHE A 434 20.30 7.96 0.55
C PHE A 434 19.54 9.26 0.30
N LYS A 435 20.02 10.05 -0.66
CA LYS A 435 19.40 11.27 -1.20
C LYS A 435 19.24 11.14 -2.71
#